data_AF-A0A2N3FKV1-F1
#
_entry.id   AF-A0A2N3FKV1-F1
#
_cell.length_a   1.000
_cell.length_b   1.000
_cell.length_c   1.000
_cell.angle_alpha   90.00
_cell.angle_beta   90.00
_cell.angle_gamma   90.00
#
_symmetry.space_group_name_H-M   'P 1'
#
loop_
_entity.id
_entity.type
_entity.pdbx_description
1 polymer ?
#
loop_
_entity_poly.entity_id
_entity_poly.type
_entity_poly.pdbx_seq_one_letter_code
_entity_poly.pdbx_strand_id
1 'polypeptide(L)'
;MTRQYTPGTVATMQNHRFAYFNGAIMPAEQAAVSPYDVGLLRGYAVFDLLQTIGGVPFQFTEHITRLRASAKMLGLEVPATDDEIAEITVELLRLNECTEATVRYVLTGGESPDGMHFDPSTPTFLIITHNMFEVPEQFYVTGAKLITHEYRRELPEAKTTNYLTWLRNHHKLDAAGAIDVLYHADGLVSEAATASFYVVRDGRICAPGEGVLRGTIGELVMGLTASEYELVLGPVTLEEAFGAEEAFITSSVRGVVPITRIDDSTIGDGTVGPVTTRLMEICRAAMKKAD
;
A
#
# COMPACT_ATOMS: atom_id res chain seq x y z
N MET A 1 -4.88 29.24 15.49
CA MET A 1 -4.01 29.46 14.31
C MET A 1 -3.87 28.13 13.60
N THR A 2 -4.69 27.92 12.58
CA THR A 2 -4.82 26.66 11.84
C THR A 2 -3.61 26.53 10.91
N ARG A 3 -2.75 25.52 11.10
CA ARG A 3 -1.68 25.22 10.14
C ARG A 3 -2.36 24.82 8.82
N GLN A 4 -2.22 25.67 7.81
CA GLN A 4 -2.58 25.33 6.44
C GLN A 4 -1.71 24.15 6.01
N TYR A 5 -2.36 23.07 5.56
CA TYR A 5 -1.72 21.97 4.85
C TYR A 5 -0.93 22.55 3.68
N THR A 6 0.38 22.29 3.65
CA THR A 6 1.26 22.63 2.54
C THR A 6 1.51 21.33 1.78
N PRO A 7 0.90 21.13 0.59
CA PRO A 7 1.27 20.02 -0.29
C PRO A 7 2.77 20.14 -0.59
N GLY A 8 3.53 19.08 -0.35
CA GLY A 8 4.98 19.05 -0.59
C GLY A 8 5.86 19.05 0.66
N THR A 9 5.31 19.09 1.88
CA THR A 9 6.10 18.68 3.06
C THR A 9 6.02 17.16 3.15
N VAL A 10 6.90 16.46 2.44
CA VAL A 10 7.21 15.07 2.76
C VAL A 10 7.54 15.07 4.25
N ALA A 11 6.70 14.45 5.08
CA ALA A 11 7.13 14.12 6.45
C ALA A 11 8.47 13.41 6.26
N THR A 12 9.57 14.03 6.67
CA THR A 12 10.91 13.57 6.31
C THR A 12 11.05 12.14 6.81
N MET A 13 10.87 11.17 5.92
CA MET A 13 11.24 9.79 6.19
C MET A 13 12.74 9.84 6.45
N GLN A 14 13.12 9.76 7.72
CA GLN A 14 14.51 9.63 8.07
C GLN A 14 14.91 8.20 7.77
N ASN A 15 15.90 8.04 6.90
CA ASN A 15 16.51 6.75 6.65
C ASN A 15 17.16 6.27 7.95
N HIS A 16 16.90 5.01 8.32
CA HIS A 16 17.47 4.42 9.52
C HIS A 16 18.91 3.91 9.29
N ARG A 17 19.61 3.66 10.40
CA ARG A 17 21.05 3.40 10.42
C ARG A 17 21.42 2.03 9.85
N PHE A 18 20.55 1.04 10.03
CA PHE A 18 20.79 -0.35 9.62
C PHE A 18 19.71 -0.84 8.66
N ALA A 19 20.13 -1.65 7.70
CA ALA A 19 19.27 -2.37 6.76
C ALA A 19 19.74 -3.82 6.66
N TYR A 20 18.85 -4.71 6.25
CA TYR A 20 19.23 -6.05 5.82
C TYR A 20 19.43 -6.06 4.32
N PHE A 21 20.54 -6.61 3.85
CA PHE A 21 20.85 -6.76 2.44
C PHE A 21 21.55 -8.09 2.20
N ASN A 22 20.97 -8.94 1.34
CA ASN A 22 21.53 -10.22 0.89
C ASN A 22 22.21 -11.06 2.00
N GLY A 23 21.47 -11.41 3.04
CA GLY A 23 21.93 -12.31 4.11
C GLY A 23 22.50 -11.64 5.34
N ALA A 24 22.72 -10.31 5.35
CA ALA A 24 23.33 -9.63 6.48
C ALA A 24 22.63 -8.32 6.85
N ILE A 25 22.54 -8.05 8.16
CA ILE A 25 22.24 -6.71 8.68
C ILE A 25 23.53 -5.89 8.68
N MET A 26 23.47 -4.69 8.10
CA MET A 26 24.63 -3.81 7.93
C MET A 26 24.21 -2.34 8.02
N PRO A 27 25.16 -1.40 8.15
CA PRO A 27 24.85 0.03 8.01
C PRO A 27 24.16 0.29 6.67
N ALA A 28 23.04 1.02 6.67
CA ALA A 28 22.20 1.21 5.49
C ALA A 28 22.96 1.89 4.34
N GLU A 29 23.94 2.75 4.63
CA GLU A 29 24.82 3.39 3.65
C GLU A 29 25.77 2.42 2.91
N GLN A 30 25.96 1.20 3.44
CA GLN A 30 26.78 0.16 2.85
C GLN A 30 25.97 -0.84 2.01
N ALA A 31 24.63 -0.83 2.14
CA ALA A 31 23.77 -1.65 1.30
C ALA A 31 23.78 -1.11 -0.13
N ALA A 32 24.37 -1.87 -1.06
CA ALA A 32 24.61 -1.43 -2.42
C ALA A 32 23.98 -2.38 -3.44
N VAL A 33 22.98 -1.87 -4.17
CA VAL A 33 22.39 -2.58 -5.31
C VAL A 33 23.32 -2.43 -6.52
N SER A 34 23.53 -3.52 -7.26
CA SER A 34 24.33 -3.51 -8.49
C SER A 34 23.71 -2.55 -9.52
N PRO A 35 24.51 -1.76 -10.26
CA PRO A 35 23.98 -0.96 -11.38
C PRO A 35 23.42 -1.82 -12.51
N TYR A 36 23.71 -3.13 -12.51
CA TYR A 36 23.19 -4.12 -13.45
C TYR A 36 21.99 -4.88 -12.90
N ASP A 37 21.43 -4.50 -11.75
CA ASP A 37 20.25 -5.16 -11.19
C ASP A 37 19.03 -4.94 -12.10
N VAL A 38 18.34 -6.03 -12.49
CA VAL A 38 17.18 -5.95 -13.41
C VAL A 38 15.98 -5.24 -12.80
N GLY A 39 15.88 -5.21 -11.46
CA GLY A 39 14.92 -4.38 -10.74
C GLY A 39 15.17 -2.90 -10.98
N LEU A 40 16.43 -2.47 -10.97
CA LEU A 40 16.82 -1.09 -11.28
C LEU A 40 16.69 -0.80 -12.79
N LEU A 41 17.17 -1.70 -13.64
CA LEU A 41 17.23 -1.47 -15.09
C LEU A 41 15.87 -1.54 -15.79
N ARG A 42 14.94 -2.36 -15.26
CA ARG A 42 13.68 -2.71 -15.94
C ARG A 42 12.45 -2.74 -15.02
N GLY A 43 12.60 -2.46 -13.72
CA GLY A 43 11.47 -2.53 -12.77
C GLY A 43 11.04 -3.96 -12.44
N TYR A 44 11.86 -4.98 -12.74
CA TYR A 44 11.57 -6.38 -12.45
C TYR A 44 11.80 -6.71 -10.97
N ALA A 45 10.87 -6.24 -10.13
CA ALA A 45 10.94 -6.39 -8.68
C ALA A 45 9.56 -6.32 -8.03
N VAL A 46 9.43 -6.99 -6.88
CA VAL A 46 8.28 -6.93 -5.98
C VAL A 46 8.66 -6.33 -4.65
N PHE A 47 7.67 -5.85 -3.92
CA PHE A 47 7.86 -5.40 -2.56
C PHE A 47 6.61 -5.65 -1.72
N ASP A 48 6.78 -5.64 -0.40
CA ASP A 48 5.67 -5.45 0.53
C ASP A 48 6.06 -4.43 1.60
N LEU A 49 5.05 -3.85 2.26
CA LEU A 49 5.20 -2.77 3.23
C LEU A 49 4.17 -2.95 4.35
N LEU A 50 4.65 -3.22 5.56
CA LEU A 50 3.83 -3.24 6.77
C LEU A 50 4.18 -2.06 7.68
N GLN A 51 3.32 -1.81 8.67
CA GLN A 51 3.62 -0.91 9.79
C GLN A 51 3.82 -1.70 11.07
N THR A 52 4.52 -1.11 12.03
CA THR A 52 4.60 -1.60 13.40
C THR A 52 3.64 -0.84 14.29
N ILE A 53 3.16 -1.51 15.34
CA ILE A 53 2.34 -0.91 16.40
C ILE A 53 2.99 -1.32 17.71
N GLY A 54 3.39 -0.35 18.54
CA GLY A 54 4.10 -0.65 19.79
C GLY A 54 5.41 -1.41 19.59
N GLY A 55 6.04 -1.29 18.41
CA GLY A 55 7.25 -2.03 18.03
C GLY A 55 6.99 -3.42 17.45
N VAL A 56 5.74 -3.85 17.33
CA VAL A 56 5.37 -5.17 16.79
C VAL A 56 4.89 -5.04 15.33
N PRO A 57 5.46 -5.79 14.37
CA PRO A 57 4.95 -5.85 13.00
C PRO A 57 3.49 -6.27 12.92
N PHE A 58 2.63 -5.41 12.38
CA PHE A 58 1.20 -5.70 12.24
C PHE A 58 0.90 -6.49 10.96
N GLN A 59 0.09 -7.56 11.07
CA GLN A 59 -0.26 -8.48 9.96
C GLN A 59 0.97 -9.08 9.24
N PHE A 60 2.03 -9.41 9.99
CA PHE A 60 3.28 -9.91 9.42
C PHE A 60 3.07 -11.09 8.47
N THR A 61 2.33 -12.11 8.91
CA THR A 61 2.08 -13.33 8.13
C THR A 61 1.38 -13.02 6.80
N GLU A 62 0.36 -12.16 6.82
CA GLU A 62 -0.38 -11.76 5.63
C GLU A 62 0.52 -11.00 4.63
N HIS A 63 1.37 -10.11 5.15
CA HIS A 63 2.32 -9.35 4.35
C HIS A 63 3.40 -10.24 3.71
N ILE A 64 4.00 -11.18 4.45
CA ILE A 64 5.01 -12.09 3.91
C ILE A 64 4.39 -13.09 2.93
N THR A 65 3.17 -13.57 3.21
CA THR A 65 2.42 -14.42 2.27
C THR A 65 2.21 -13.70 0.94
N ARG A 66 1.81 -12.42 0.96
CA ARG A 66 1.59 -11.63 -0.25
C ARG A 66 2.90 -11.29 -0.98
N LEU A 67 3.99 -11.03 -0.24
CA LEU A 67 5.32 -10.86 -0.82
C LEU A 67 5.73 -12.10 -1.63
N ARG A 68 5.60 -13.30 -1.04
CA ARG A 68 5.92 -14.57 -1.71
C ARG A 68 5.00 -14.83 -2.90
N ALA A 69 3.71 -14.57 -2.77
CA ALA A 69 2.76 -14.71 -3.87
C ALA A 69 3.13 -13.78 -5.04
N SER A 70 3.47 -12.52 -4.75
CA SER A 70 3.93 -11.56 -5.76
C SER A 70 5.24 -12.02 -6.42
N ALA A 71 6.22 -12.47 -5.63
CA ALA A 71 7.49 -12.98 -6.13
C ALA A 71 7.29 -14.17 -7.07
N LYS A 72 6.42 -15.13 -6.69
CA LYS A 72 6.08 -16.30 -7.49
C LYS A 72 5.47 -15.94 -8.85
N MET A 73 4.64 -14.88 -8.93
CA MET A 73 4.08 -14.41 -10.20
C MET A 73 5.15 -13.87 -11.15
N LEU A 74 6.28 -13.40 -10.63
CA LEU A 74 7.48 -13.01 -11.38
C LEU A 74 8.48 -14.17 -11.52
N GLY A 75 8.15 -15.39 -11.10
CA GLY A 75 9.09 -16.51 -11.11
C GLY A 75 10.33 -16.30 -10.21
N LEU A 76 10.20 -15.48 -9.16
CA LEU A 76 11.23 -15.23 -8.17
C LEU A 76 10.94 -16.00 -6.87
N GLU A 77 11.99 -16.30 -6.11
CA GLU A 77 11.92 -16.91 -4.79
C GLU A 77 12.49 -15.95 -3.74
N VAL A 78 11.79 -15.81 -2.61
CA VAL A 78 12.29 -15.01 -1.48
C VAL A 78 13.38 -15.84 -0.76
N PRO A 79 14.64 -15.35 -0.66
CA PRO A 79 15.79 -16.16 -0.23
C PRO A 79 15.93 -16.25 1.30
N ALA A 80 14.80 -16.45 1.99
CA ALA A 80 14.71 -16.64 3.44
C ALA A 80 13.38 -17.31 3.78
N THR A 81 13.32 -18.02 4.90
CA THR A 81 12.10 -18.56 5.51
C THR A 81 11.30 -17.46 6.23
N ASP A 82 10.02 -17.72 6.55
CA ASP A 82 9.18 -16.75 7.25
C ASP A 82 9.73 -16.43 8.65
N ASP A 83 10.27 -17.44 9.35
CA ASP A 83 10.91 -17.29 10.66
C ASP A 83 12.18 -16.43 10.58
N GLU A 84 13.05 -16.68 9.59
CA GLU A 84 14.25 -15.85 9.37
C GLU A 84 13.86 -14.39 9.07
N ILE A 85 12.85 -14.16 8.23
CA ILE A 85 12.38 -12.80 7.93
C ILE A 85 11.84 -12.12 9.20
N ALA A 86 11.13 -12.86 10.05
CA ALA A 86 10.62 -12.34 11.32
C ALA A 86 11.77 -11.95 12.26
N GLU A 87 12.76 -12.81 12.43
CA GLU A 87 13.97 -12.56 13.23
C GLU A 87 14.74 -11.34 12.72
N ILE A 88 14.99 -11.26 11.41
CA ILE A 88 15.65 -10.12 10.78
C ILE A 88 14.86 -8.83 11.03
N THR A 89 13.54 -8.89 10.90
CA THR A 89 12.66 -7.71 11.09
C THR A 89 12.72 -7.21 12.52
N VAL A 90 12.61 -8.09 13.51
CA VAL A 90 12.70 -7.73 14.93
C VAL A 90 14.07 -7.14 15.25
N GLU A 91 15.14 -7.75 14.75
CA GLU A 91 16.51 -7.25 15.00
C GLU A 91 16.75 -5.88 14.33
N LEU A 92 16.23 -5.66 13.12
CA LEU A 92 16.28 -4.35 12.47
C LEU A 92 15.51 -3.27 13.23
N LEU A 93 14.32 -3.59 13.75
CA LEU A 93 13.55 -2.65 14.57
C LEU A 93 14.29 -2.30 15.86
N ARG A 94 14.92 -3.29 16.50
CA ARG A 94 15.74 -3.10 17.70
C ARG A 94 16.97 -2.22 17.44
N LEU A 95 17.75 -2.54 16.40
CA LEU A 95 18.98 -1.80 16.05
C LEU A 95 18.72 -0.37 15.59
N ASN A 96 17.55 -0.12 14.99
CA ASN A 96 17.13 1.20 14.55
C ASN A 96 16.29 1.95 15.61
N GLU A 97 16.09 1.37 16.79
CA GLU A 97 15.34 1.98 17.91
C GLU A 97 13.92 2.42 17.52
N CYS A 98 13.25 1.61 16.70
CA CYS A 98 11.94 1.92 16.13
C CYS A 98 10.80 1.30 16.92
N THR A 99 9.81 2.10 17.29
CA THR A 99 8.53 1.62 17.84
C THR A 99 7.41 1.75 16.81
N GLU A 100 7.22 2.95 16.28
CA GLU A 100 6.24 3.24 15.22
C GLU A 100 6.98 3.46 13.90
N ALA A 101 6.96 2.45 13.04
CA ALA A 101 7.74 2.41 11.82
C ALA A 101 7.00 1.69 10.71
N THR A 102 7.51 1.84 9.50
CA THR A 102 7.18 0.97 8.38
C THR A 102 8.35 0.06 8.07
N VAL A 103 8.06 -1.19 7.72
CA VAL A 103 9.05 -2.18 7.27
C VAL A 103 8.76 -2.52 5.83
N ARG A 104 9.72 -2.26 4.95
CA ARG A 104 9.64 -2.54 3.52
C ARG A 104 10.57 -3.69 3.15
N TYR A 105 10.00 -4.69 2.50
CA TYR A 105 10.72 -5.82 1.92
C TYR A 105 10.77 -5.62 0.41
N VAL A 106 11.93 -5.67 -0.22
CA VAL A 106 12.11 -5.52 -1.67
C VAL A 106 12.87 -6.71 -2.20
N LEU A 107 12.35 -7.34 -3.24
CA LEU A 107 12.98 -8.44 -3.95
C LEU A 107 13.07 -8.09 -5.44
N THR A 108 14.28 -8.08 -5.99
CA THR A 108 14.52 -7.92 -7.43
C THR A 108 14.95 -9.24 -8.07
N GLY A 109 14.96 -9.29 -9.40
CA GLY A 109 15.56 -10.41 -10.14
C GLY A 109 17.09 -10.51 -10.03
N GLY A 110 17.77 -9.61 -9.32
CA GLY A 110 19.23 -9.62 -9.18
C GLY A 110 19.98 -9.09 -10.40
N GLU A 111 21.26 -9.45 -10.53
CA GLU A 111 22.11 -8.97 -11.62
C GLU A 111 21.68 -9.51 -12.99
N SER A 112 21.66 -8.61 -13.97
CA SER A 112 21.40 -8.88 -15.37
C SER A 112 22.36 -8.05 -16.22
N PRO A 113 23.52 -8.61 -16.61
CA PRO A 113 24.55 -7.85 -17.35
C PRO A 113 24.05 -7.20 -18.65
N ASP A 114 23.05 -7.78 -19.31
CA ASP A 114 22.42 -7.25 -20.51
C ASP A 114 21.04 -6.60 -20.26
N GLY A 115 20.59 -6.61 -19.01
CA GLY A 115 19.30 -6.08 -18.56
C GLY A 115 18.08 -6.85 -19.07
N MET A 116 18.24 -8.07 -19.59
CA MET A 116 17.17 -8.91 -20.11
C MET A 116 17.22 -10.35 -19.57
N HIS A 117 18.40 -10.87 -19.28
CA HIS A 117 18.60 -12.21 -18.72
C HIS A 117 19.18 -12.11 -17.31
N PHE A 118 18.59 -12.81 -16.35
CA PHE A 118 19.04 -12.87 -14.96
C PHE A 118 19.03 -14.31 -14.45
N ASP A 119 19.79 -14.58 -13.39
CA ASP A 119 19.76 -15.86 -12.68
C ASP A 119 18.74 -15.79 -11.53
N PRO A 120 17.61 -16.51 -11.60
CA PRO A 120 16.59 -16.47 -10.54
C PRO A 120 17.07 -17.04 -9.20
N SER A 121 18.22 -17.73 -9.15
CA SER A 121 18.82 -18.25 -7.92
C SER A 121 19.65 -17.21 -7.15
N THR A 122 19.91 -16.04 -7.74
CA THR A 122 20.68 -14.95 -7.12
C THR A 122 19.90 -13.63 -7.10
N PRO A 123 18.70 -13.58 -6.49
CA PRO A 123 17.94 -12.35 -6.39
C PRO A 123 18.62 -11.35 -5.44
N THR A 124 18.31 -10.06 -5.58
CA THR A 124 18.65 -9.06 -4.56
C THR A 124 17.48 -8.92 -3.58
N PHE A 125 17.73 -9.16 -2.30
CA PHE A 125 16.74 -9.03 -1.22
C PHE A 125 17.17 -7.99 -0.19
N LEU A 126 16.30 -7.01 0.03
CA LEU A 126 16.51 -5.83 0.88
C LEU A 126 15.35 -5.68 1.86
N ILE A 127 15.66 -5.47 3.14
CA ILE A 127 14.67 -5.07 4.16
C ILE A 127 15.13 -3.76 4.78
N ILE A 128 14.28 -2.75 4.69
CA ILE A 128 14.53 -1.41 5.22
C ILE A 128 13.37 -0.96 6.11
N THR A 129 13.71 -0.17 7.13
CA THR A 129 12.73 0.45 8.01
C THR A 129 12.76 1.96 7.87
N HIS A 130 11.61 2.60 8.06
CA HIS A 130 11.48 4.06 8.11
C HIS A 130 10.56 4.43 9.25
N ASN A 131 10.76 5.61 9.84
CA ASN A 131 9.80 6.20 10.76
C ASN A 131 8.41 6.26 10.13
N MET A 132 7.39 6.01 10.95
CA MET A 132 6.01 6.19 10.55
C MET A 132 5.78 7.67 10.18
N PHE A 133 5.04 7.90 9.09
CA PHE A 133 4.64 9.25 8.71
C PHE A 133 3.21 9.55 9.18
N GLU A 134 2.98 10.80 9.56
CA GLU A 134 1.65 11.25 9.95
C GLU A 134 0.75 11.42 8.72
N VAL A 135 -0.42 10.76 8.75
CA VAL A 135 -1.50 11.03 7.81
C VAL A 135 -2.35 12.15 8.41
N PRO A 136 -2.60 13.26 7.68
CA PRO A 136 -3.41 14.36 8.19
C PRO A 136 -4.75 13.89 8.74
N GLU A 137 -5.03 14.20 10.02
CA GLU A 137 -6.27 13.80 10.71
C GLU A 137 -7.52 14.28 9.94
N GLN A 138 -7.41 15.43 9.26
CA GLN A 138 -8.47 15.99 8.45
C GLN A 138 -9.02 15.02 7.39
N PHE A 139 -8.18 14.13 6.82
CA PHE A 139 -8.65 13.14 5.85
C PHE A 139 -9.65 12.16 6.45
N TYR A 140 -9.57 11.88 7.75
CA TYR A 140 -10.50 10.98 8.44
C TYR A 140 -11.74 11.70 8.97
N VAL A 141 -11.70 13.04 9.09
CA VAL A 141 -12.81 13.85 9.60
C VAL A 141 -13.69 14.38 8.48
N THR A 142 -13.09 14.94 7.43
CA THR A 142 -13.84 15.57 6.30
C THR A 142 -13.81 14.74 5.03
N GLY A 143 -13.10 13.62 5.02
CA GLY A 143 -12.81 12.84 3.82
C GLY A 143 -11.67 13.43 2.99
N ALA A 144 -11.15 12.59 2.10
CA ALA A 144 -10.09 12.91 1.17
C ALA A 144 -10.60 12.93 -0.28
N LYS A 145 -9.74 13.41 -1.18
CA LYS A 145 -10.00 13.48 -2.62
C LYS A 145 -9.11 12.51 -3.39
N LEU A 146 -9.67 11.86 -4.40
CA LEU A 146 -8.93 11.14 -5.45
C LEU A 146 -9.00 11.91 -6.78
N ILE A 147 -8.03 11.68 -7.67
CA ILE A 147 -8.19 11.98 -9.10
C ILE A 147 -8.27 10.68 -9.90
N THR A 148 -8.99 10.67 -11.00
CA THR A 148 -9.03 9.51 -11.89
C THR A 148 -7.86 9.50 -12.87
N HIS A 149 -7.48 8.31 -13.30
CA HIS A 149 -6.54 8.13 -14.40
C HIS A 149 -6.86 6.84 -15.17
N GLU A 150 -7.03 6.98 -16.48
CA GLU A 150 -7.25 5.84 -17.36
C GLU A 150 -5.96 5.03 -17.51
N TYR A 151 -5.89 3.89 -16.85
CA TYR A 151 -4.72 3.03 -16.82
C TYR A 151 -5.07 1.63 -16.32
N ARG A 152 -4.52 0.60 -16.97
CA ARG A 152 -4.56 -0.79 -16.53
C ARG A 152 -3.15 -1.21 -16.13
N ARG A 153 -2.97 -1.65 -14.89
CA ARG A 153 -1.69 -2.21 -14.43
C ARG A 153 -1.39 -3.50 -15.20
N GLU A 154 -0.12 -3.72 -15.50
CA GLU A 154 0.35 -4.90 -16.22
C GLU A 154 0.18 -6.19 -15.42
N LEU A 155 0.47 -6.14 -14.12
CA LEU A 155 0.32 -7.26 -13.19
C LEU A 155 -0.29 -6.76 -11.87
N PRO A 156 -1.61 -6.49 -11.84
CA PRO A 156 -2.25 -5.84 -10.70
C PRO A 156 -2.25 -6.71 -9.43
N GLU A 157 -2.33 -8.04 -9.57
CA GLU A 157 -2.37 -8.98 -8.46
C GLU A 157 -1.02 -9.12 -7.73
N ALA A 158 0.09 -8.74 -8.38
CA ALA A 158 1.41 -8.68 -7.76
C ALA A 158 1.71 -7.28 -7.24
N LYS A 159 2.30 -7.18 -6.05
CA LYS A 159 2.76 -5.91 -5.50
C LYS A 159 4.16 -5.57 -6.06
N THR A 160 4.19 -5.15 -7.33
CA THR A 160 5.44 -4.79 -8.03
C THR A 160 5.94 -3.41 -7.64
N THR A 161 7.20 -3.11 -7.93
CA THR A 161 7.79 -1.76 -7.71
C THR A 161 7.43 -0.76 -8.82
N ASN A 162 6.63 -1.14 -9.82
CA ASN A 162 6.28 -0.28 -10.95
C ASN A 162 5.20 0.76 -10.58
N TYR A 163 5.64 1.87 -10.00
CA TYR A 163 4.80 3.03 -9.63
C TYR A 163 4.95 4.22 -10.59
N LEU A 164 5.45 4.00 -11.80
CA LEU A 164 5.71 5.08 -12.77
C LEU A 164 4.46 5.93 -13.02
N THR A 165 3.29 5.31 -13.17
CA THR A 165 2.03 6.02 -13.42
C THR A 165 1.67 6.97 -12.28
N TRP A 166 1.79 6.52 -11.03
CA TRP A 166 1.55 7.39 -9.87
C TRP A 166 2.57 8.53 -9.82
N LEU A 167 3.85 8.20 -9.95
CA LEU A 167 4.95 9.19 -9.94
C LEU A 167 4.80 10.22 -11.07
N ARG A 168 4.30 9.86 -12.25
CA ARG A 168 4.04 10.83 -13.32
C ARG A 168 2.88 11.76 -13.02
N ASN A 169 1.92 11.34 -12.19
CA ASN A 169 0.74 12.13 -11.84
C ASN A 169 0.86 12.88 -10.49
N HIS A 170 1.97 12.76 -9.74
CA HIS A 170 2.12 13.43 -8.44
C HIS A 170 1.84 14.94 -8.47
N HIS A 171 2.34 15.65 -9.49
CA HIS A 171 2.08 17.08 -9.66
C HIS A 171 0.59 17.42 -9.82
N LYS A 172 -0.20 16.51 -10.42
CA LYS A 172 -1.65 16.68 -10.55
C LYS A 172 -2.36 16.42 -9.23
N LEU A 173 -1.88 15.46 -8.44
CA LEU A 173 -2.38 15.21 -7.09
C LEU A 173 -2.20 16.45 -6.22
N ASP A 174 -0.99 17.02 -6.22
CA ASP A 174 -0.67 18.24 -5.47
C ASP A 174 -1.55 19.41 -5.90
N ALA A 175 -1.69 19.64 -7.21
CA ALA A 175 -2.53 20.71 -7.74
C ALA A 175 -4.02 20.53 -7.42
N ALA A 176 -4.50 19.29 -7.36
CA ALA A 176 -5.90 18.97 -7.07
C ALA A 176 -6.20 18.83 -5.57
N GLY A 177 -5.18 18.82 -4.70
CA GLY A 177 -5.32 18.47 -3.29
C GLY A 177 -5.80 17.02 -3.08
N ALA A 178 -5.47 16.12 -4.00
CA ALA A 178 -5.85 14.72 -3.96
C ALA A 178 -4.75 13.86 -3.33
N ILE A 179 -5.15 12.77 -2.67
CA ILE A 179 -4.23 11.92 -1.90
C ILE A 179 -3.72 10.72 -2.69
N ASP A 180 -4.43 10.33 -3.75
CA ASP A 180 -4.08 9.19 -4.59
C ASP A 180 -4.78 9.25 -5.94
N VAL A 181 -4.36 8.39 -6.86
CA VAL A 181 -4.95 8.22 -8.19
C VAL A 181 -5.85 6.99 -8.20
N LEU A 182 -7.11 7.15 -8.62
CA LEU A 182 -8.04 6.05 -8.87
C LEU A 182 -7.87 5.56 -10.32
N TYR A 183 -7.44 4.32 -10.49
CA TYR A 183 -7.26 3.73 -11.81
C TYR A 183 -8.56 3.15 -12.36
N HIS A 184 -8.82 3.42 -13.63
CA HIS A 184 -9.90 2.80 -14.38
C HIS A 184 -9.44 2.46 -15.80
N ALA A 185 -10.13 1.52 -16.45
CA ALA A 185 -9.96 1.22 -17.86
C ALA A 185 -11.29 0.69 -18.40
N ASP A 186 -11.65 1.07 -19.63
CA ASP A 186 -12.90 0.61 -20.26
C ASP A 186 -14.16 0.92 -19.42
N GLY A 187 -14.13 2.03 -18.68
CA GLY A 187 -15.21 2.45 -17.78
C GLY A 187 -15.30 1.66 -16.46
N LEU A 188 -14.40 0.72 -16.20
CA LEU A 188 -14.34 -0.07 -14.97
C LEU A 188 -13.22 0.43 -14.05
N VAL A 189 -13.54 0.60 -12.77
CA VAL A 189 -12.58 0.93 -11.71
C VAL A 189 -11.83 -0.33 -11.30
N SER A 190 -10.56 -0.15 -10.92
CA SER A 190 -9.72 -1.21 -10.34
C SER A 190 -9.36 -0.87 -8.88
N GLU A 191 -8.37 -0.04 -8.68
CA GLU A 191 -7.87 0.32 -7.35
C GLU A 191 -7.31 1.74 -7.35
N ALA A 192 -7.04 2.29 -6.17
CA ALA A 192 -6.17 3.45 -6.06
C ALA A 192 -4.71 3.01 -6.18
N ALA A 193 -3.83 3.89 -6.68
CA ALA A 193 -2.46 3.48 -6.99
C ALA A 193 -1.70 2.91 -5.80
N THR A 194 -1.98 3.38 -4.58
CA THR A 194 -1.34 2.89 -3.36
C THR A 194 -2.32 2.24 -2.36
N ALA A 195 -3.56 1.96 -2.77
CA ALA A 195 -4.61 1.45 -1.88
C ALA A 195 -5.74 0.71 -2.63
N SER A 196 -6.39 -0.24 -1.97
CA SER A 196 -7.62 -0.86 -2.50
C SER A 196 -8.78 0.14 -2.41
N PHE A 197 -9.73 0.09 -3.36
CA PHE A 197 -10.87 1.02 -3.45
C PHE A 197 -12.21 0.31 -3.25
N TYR A 198 -13.11 0.95 -2.53
CA TYR A 198 -14.42 0.42 -2.17
C TYR A 198 -15.48 1.51 -2.26
N VAL A 199 -16.72 1.09 -2.54
CA VAL A 199 -17.89 1.95 -2.57
C VAL A 199 -19.02 1.30 -1.77
N VAL A 200 -19.91 2.12 -1.20
CA VAL A 200 -21.14 1.68 -0.55
C VAL A 200 -22.32 1.96 -1.46
N ARG A 201 -23.17 0.95 -1.68
CA ARG A 201 -24.44 1.07 -2.42
C ARG A 201 -25.48 0.12 -1.87
N ASP A 202 -26.69 0.63 -1.70
CA ASP A 202 -27.84 -0.13 -1.18
C ASP A 202 -27.48 -0.84 0.14
N GLY A 203 -26.68 -0.17 0.99
CA GLY A 203 -26.17 -0.71 2.26
C GLY A 203 -25.13 -1.84 2.13
N ARG A 204 -24.62 -2.14 0.94
CA ARG A 204 -23.56 -3.13 0.68
C ARG A 204 -22.24 -2.47 0.36
N ILE A 205 -21.14 -3.19 0.63
CA ILE A 205 -19.80 -2.75 0.26
C ILE A 205 -19.42 -3.46 -1.04
N CYS A 206 -19.16 -2.69 -2.09
CA CYS A 206 -18.78 -3.21 -3.40
C CYS A 206 -17.32 -2.86 -3.69
N ALA A 207 -16.59 -3.80 -4.31
CA ALA A 207 -15.23 -3.57 -4.78
C ALA A 207 -14.91 -4.43 -6.02
N PRO A 208 -13.96 -3.99 -6.86
CA PRO A 208 -13.43 -4.80 -7.95
C PRO A 208 -12.94 -6.17 -7.46
N GLY A 209 -13.45 -7.25 -8.09
CA GLY A 209 -13.15 -8.62 -7.68
C GLY A 209 -11.91 -9.25 -8.33
N GLU A 210 -11.49 -8.73 -9.48
CA GLU A 210 -10.36 -9.22 -10.29
C GLU A 210 -9.53 -8.03 -10.80
N GLY A 211 -8.28 -8.29 -11.23
CA GLY A 211 -7.43 -7.23 -11.79
C GLY A 211 -6.98 -6.20 -10.76
N VAL A 212 -6.85 -6.59 -9.48
CA VAL A 212 -6.49 -5.73 -8.35
C VAL A 212 -5.57 -6.43 -7.35
N LEU A 213 -4.85 -5.65 -6.56
CA LEU A 213 -4.13 -6.19 -5.41
C LEU A 213 -5.07 -6.34 -4.21
N ARG A 214 -5.07 -7.52 -3.59
CA ARG A 214 -5.79 -7.73 -2.33
C ARG A 214 -5.05 -7.08 -1.14
N GLY A 215 -5.68 -6.06 -0.56
CA GLY A 215 -5.14 -5.30 0.56
C GLY A 215 -5.39 -5.98 1.91
N THR A 216 -4.34 -6.14 2.72
CA THR A 216 -4.40 -6.78 4.06
C THR A 216 -5.36 -6.08 5.02
N ILE A 217 -5.42 -4.75 4.98
CA ILE A 217 -6.36 -3.97 5.80
C ILE A 217 -7.79 -4.17 5.32
N GLY A 218 -8.03 -4.17 4.00
CA GLY A 218 -9.34 -4.42 3.43
C GLY A 218 -9.88 -5.79 3.85
N GLU A 219 -9.07 -6.84 3.73
CA GLU A 219 -9.42 -8.19 4.17
C GLU A 219 -9.73 -8.25 5.68
N LEU A 220 -8.90 -7.59 6.50
CA LEU A 220 -9.11 -7.52 7.94
C LEU A 220 -10.45 -6.87 8.30
N VAL A 221 -10.72 -5.67 7.79
CA VAL A 221 -11.93 -4.92 8.18
C VAL A 221 -13.18 -5.60 7.64
N MET A 222 -13.15 -6.11 6.40
CA MET A 222 -14.29 -6.84 5.83
C MET A 222 -14.57 -8.14 6.58
N GLY A 223 -13.53 -8.87 7.00
CA GLY A 223 -13.68 -10.07 7.81
C GLY A 223 -14.29 -9.77 9.19
N LEU A 224 -13.85 -8.70 9.85
CA LEU A 224 -14.36 -8.29 11.16
C LEU A 224 -15.80 -7.74 11.12
N THR A 225 -16.25 -7.23 9.98
CA THR A 225 -17.60 -6.66 9.82
C THR A 225 -18.53 -7.51 8.95
N ALA A 226 -18.20 -8.77 8.68
CA ALA A 226 -18.97 -9.64 7.79
C ALA A 226 -20.41 -9.92 8.27
N SER A 227 -20.68 -9.78 9.58
CA SER A 227 -22.04 -9.86 10.13
C SER A 227 -22.84 -8.56 10.01
N GLU A 228 -22.18 -7.44 9.73
CA GLU A 228 -22.78 -6.10 9.63
C GLU A 228 -23.01 -5.70 8.17
N TYR A 229 -22.09 -6.05 7.27
CA TYR A 229 -22.12 -5.64 5.87
C TYR A 229 -21.80 -6.79 4.92
N GLU A 230 -22.54 -6.86 3.82
CA GLU A 230 -22.23 -7.76 2.70
C GLU A 230 -21.12 -7.15 1.84
N LEU A 231 -20.04 -7.91 1.61
CA LEU A 231 -19.00 -7.59 0.64
C LEU A 231 -19.34 -8.23 -0.71
N VAL A 232 -19.55 -7.40 -1.73
CA VAL A 232 -19.80 -7.81 -3.10
C VAL A 232 -18.54 -7.56 -3.93
N LEU A 233 -17.88 -8.64 -4.34
CA LEU A 233 -16.75 -8.58 -5.26
C LEU A 233 -17.25 -8.76 -6.69
N GLY A 234 -16.99 -7.78 -7.54
CA GLY A 234 -17.47 -7.76 -8.92
C GLY A 234 -17.03 -6.50 -9.66
N PRO A 235 -17.41 -6.31 -10.93
CA PRO A 235 -17.10 -5.08 -11.65
C PRO A 235 -17.72 -3.88 -10.93
N VAL A 236 -16.95 -2.81 -10.78
CA VAL A 236 -17.44 -1.51 -10.32
C VAL A 236 -17.20 -0.52 -11.44
N THR A 237 -18.25 0.09 -11.99
CA THR A 237 -18.07 1.08 -13.06
C THR A 237 -17.63 2.43 -12.50
N LEU A 238 -17.06 3.28 -13.35
CA LEU A 238 -16.65 4.62 -12.96
C LEU A 238 -17.85 5.51 -12.64
N GLU A 239 -18.93 5.39 -13.42
CA GLU A 239 -20.21 6.08 -13.17
C GLU A 239 -20.78 5.70 -11.81
N GLU A 240 -20.78 4.40 -11.56
CA GLU A 240 -21.11 3.80 -10.29
C GLU A 240 -20.27 4.40 -9.15
N ALA A 241 -18.95 4.51 -9.31
CA ALA A 241 -18.07 5.09 -8.30
C ALA A 241 -18.39 6.56 -8.00
N PHE A 242 -18.72 7.35 -9.03
CA PHE A 242 -19.17 8.74 -8.87
C PHE A 242 -20.53 8.86 -8.18
N GLY A 243 -21.43 7.89 -8.38
CA GLY A 243 -22.78 7.87 -7.82
C GLY A 243 -22.93 7.09 -6.50
N ALA A 244 -21.84 6.72 -5.84
CA ALA A 244 -21.89 5.93 -4.60
C ALA A 244 -22.42 6.73 -3.39
N GLU A 245 -23.02 6.02 -2.42
CA GLU A 245 -23.46 6.60 -1.15
C GLU A 245 -22.25 7.00 -0.29
N GLU A 246 -21.25 6.14 -0.26
CA GLU A 246 -19.96 6.38 0.38
C GLU A 246 -18.85 5.75 -0.49
N ALA A 247 -17.63 6.27 -0.37
CA ALA A 247 -16.45 5.63 -0.93
C ALA A 247 -15.30 5.70 0.07
N PHE A 248 -14.40 4.71 0.01
CA PHE A 248 -13.21 4.68 0.86
C PHE A 248 -12.08 3.90 0.20
N ILE A 249 -10.86 4.17 0.65
CA ILE A 249 -9.68 3.37 0.29
C ILE A 249 -9.11 2.69 1.54
N THR A 250 -8.42 1.56 1.33
CA THR A 250 -7.71 0.87 2.41
C THR A 250 -6.25 0.63 2.07
N SER A 251 -5.35 0.88 3.02
CA SER A 251 -3.92 0.59 2.87
C SER A 251 -3.26 0.29 4.20
N SER A 252 -2.19 -0.51 4.16
CA SER A 252 -1.48 -0.99 5.34
C SER A 252 -0.96 0.10 6.26
N VAL A 253 -0.73 1.32 5.76
CA VAL A 253 -0.25 2.45 6.56
C VAL A 253 -1.39 3.41 6.95
N ARG A 254 -2.30 3.73 6.01
CA ARG A 254 -3.36 4.73 6.25
C ARG A 254 -4.62 4.15 6.89
N GLY A 255 -4.72 2.83 7.03
CA GLY A 255 -5.95 2.17 7.48
C GLY A 255 -7.09 2.36 6.47
N VAL A 256 -8.28 2.66 6.96
CA VAL A 256 -9.47 3.04 6.16
C VAL A 256 -9.51 4.57 6.03
N VAL A 257 -9.51 5.08 4.80
CA VAL A 257 -9.58 6.53 4.52
C VAL A 257 -10.85 6.84 3.73
N PRO A 258 -11.76 7.69 4.26
CA PRO A 258 -12.97 8.07 3.55
C PRO A 258 -12.65 8.94 2.33
N ILE A 259 -13.36 8.72 1.23
CA ILE A 259 -13.27 9.48 -0.01
C ILE A 259 -14.59 10.23 -0.22
N THR A 260 -14.57 11.54 -0.04
CA THR A 260 -15.74 12.41 -0.22
C THR A 260 -15.75 13.12 -1.57
N ARG A 261 -14.64 13.03 -2.32
CA ARG A 261 -14.53 13.56 -3.69
C ARG A 261 -13.70 12.66 -4.60
N ILE A 262 -14.16 12.48 -5.83
CA ILE A 262 -13.38 11.90 -6.93
C ILE A 262 -13.43 12.90 -8.08
N ASP A 263 -12.28 13.41 -8.50
CA ASP A 263 -12.17 14.56 -9.39
C ASP A 263 -13.00 15.76 -8.88
N ASP A 264 -13.96 16.24 -9.67
CA ASP A 264 -14.86 17.33 -9.32
C ASP A 264 -16.20 16.81 -8.76
N SER A 265 -16.41 15.50 -8.75
CA SER A 265 -17.61 14.86 -8.25
C SER A 265 -17.57 14.72 -6.72
N THR A 266 -18.65 15.15 -6.07
CA THR A 266 -18.91 14.89 -4.65
C THR A 266 -19.50 13.49 -4.50
N ILE A 267 -18.97 12.69 -3.58
CA ILE A 267 -19.49 11.36 -3.25
C ILE A 267 -20.54 11.49 -2.13
N GLY A 268 -21.69 10.84 -2.29
CA GLY A 268 -22.81 10.98 -1.37
C GLY A 268 -23.22 12.44 -1.17
N ASP A 269 -23.30 12.87 0.07
CA ASP A 269 -23.57 14.27 0.45
C ASP A 269 -22.29 15.10 0.67
N GLY A 270 -21.11 14.53 0.39
CA GLY A 270 -19.80 15.15 0.61
C GLY A 270 -19.28 15.06 2.03
N THR A 271 -19.92 14.27 2.89
CA THR A 271 -19.49 14.01 4.27
C THR A 271 -19.07 12.55 4.46
N VAL A 272 -18.36 12.26 5.55
CA VAL A 272 -17.94 10.89 5.88
C VAL A 272 -19.16 10.11 6.38
N GLY A 273 -19.54 9.06 5.65
CA GLY A 273 -20.74 8.29 5.95
C GLY A 273 -20.59 7.30 7.11
N PRO A 274 -21.72 6.75 7.59
CA PRO A 274 -21.77 5.86 8.75
C PRO A 274 -21.07 4.52 8.53
N VAL A 275 -21.13 3.93 7.33
CA VAL A 275 -20.47 2.65 7.06
C VAL A 275 -18.96 2.83 7.15
N THR A 276 -18.42 3.84 6.46
CA THR A 276 -16.99 4.14 6.48
C THR A 276 -16.51 4.51 7.89
N THR A 277 -17.32 5.26 8.65
CA THR A 277 -17.04 5.56 10.07
C THR A 277 -16.90 4.28 10.89
N ARG A 278 -17.85 3.35 10.74
CA ARG A 278 -17.82 2.06 11.42
C ARG A 278 -16.56 1.26 11.08
N LEU A 279 -16.19 1.21 9.80
CA LEU A 279 -14.97 0.51 9.35
C LEU A 279 -13.69 1.15 9.91
N MET A 280 -13.63 2.49 9.99
CA MET A 280 -12.52 3.19 10.63
C MET A 280 -12.38 2.82 12.12
N GLU A 281 -13.49 2.75 12.85
CA GLU A 281 -13.49 2.35 14.26
C GLU A 281 -12.98 0.91 14.45
N ILE A 282 -13.47 -0.02 13.63
CA ILE A 282 -13.02 -1.43 13.65
C ILE A 282 -11.54 -1.53 13.32
N CYS A 283 -11.07 -0.84 12.28
CA CYS A 283 -9.66 -0.80 11.92
C CYS A 283 -8.79 -0.29 13.09
N ARG A 284 -9.16 0.85 13.68
CA ARG A 284 -8.45 1.43 14.83
C ARG A 284 -8.44 0.49 16.04
N ALA A 285 -9.55 -0.18 16.32
CA ALA A 285 -9.66 -1.12 17.43
C ALA A 285 -8.80 -2.37 17.21
N ALA A 286 -8.74 -2.89 15.98
CA ALA A 286 -7.89 -4.03 15.63
C ALA A 286 -6.40 -3.68 15.75
N MET A 287 -6.02 -2.49 15.27
CA MET A 287 -4.66 -1.99 15.37
C MET A 287 -4.22 -1.78 16.84
N LYS A 288 -5.10 -1.30 17.72
CA LYS A 288 -4.80 -1.15 19.16
C LYS A 288 -4.68 -2.46 19.94
N LYS A 289 -5.16 -3.59 19.41
CA LYS A 289 -5.15 -4.90 20.09
C LYS A 289 -3.90 -5.73 19.79
N ALA A 290 -3.01 -5.25 18.92
CA ALA A 290 -1.74 -5.90 18.62
C ALA A 290 -0.73 -5.63 19.74
N ASP A 291 -1.04 -6.12 20.94
CA ASP A 291 -0.16 -6.22 22.12
C ASP A 291 0.06 -7.70 22.45
#